data_AF-Q4U2H8-F1
#
_entry.id   AF-Q4U2H8-F1
#
_cell.length_a   1.000
_cell.length_b   1.000
_cell.length_c   1.000
_cell.angle_alpha   90.00
_cell.angle_beta   90.00
_cell.angle_gamma   90.00
#
_symmetry.space_group_name_H-M   'P 1'
#
loop_
_entity.id
_entity.type
_entity.pdbx_description
1 polymer ?
#
loop_
_entity_poly.entity_id
_entity_poly.type
_entity_poly.pdbx_seq_one_letter_code
_entity_poly.pdbx_strand_id
1 'polypeptide(L)'
;MSIDCQELLRLFGIPYIVAPMEAEAQCAFLNATDLTHGTITDDSDIWLFGGRTVYKNFFAQNKHVMEFRAEQIEQTFNCNRGKLIQLACLVGSDYTTGIHGIGAVTALEILASFSGQDANGPGICNQSVLQTLIKFRDWWQAHKCSNLPPGSSARLALRKKLKNIELHEGFPSGAVVEAYLAPTIDDNRDAFSWGTPDVESIREFTRKSFGWTTSKTDDILMPVMKKINEKKIQGSIRNYFTAKSALRVQQPHVSKRVQLAIDKMSGKIDETPEKPKKVTRTRRAKAAPPTDDDLAIADVATKAARPKRGKRKAAPESVVLDGELPSTSQSIPKPEKCPRIPSSVEVIPQREKDLEQMRLNKAKAAEILKNSAKANRK
;
A
#
# COMPACT_ATOMS: atom_id res chain seq x y z
N MET A 1 8.22 17.86 15.43
CA MET A 1 8.23 16.56 14.72
C MET A 1 8.84 16.66 13.32
N SER A 2 8.20 17.34 12.34
CA SER A 2 8.70 17.37 10.96
C SER A 2 10.12 17.94 10.84
N ILE A 3 10.43 19.02 11.56
CA ILE A 3 11.75 19.64 11.59
C ILE A 3 12.81 18.69 12.13
N ASP A 4 12.52 17.98 13.23
CA ASP A 4 13.46 17.07 13.90
C ASP A 4 13.77 15.84 13.02
N CYS A 5 12.77 15.34 12.30
CA CYS A 5 12.96 14.29 11.29
C CYS A 5 13.78 14.77 10.09
N GLN A 6 13.53 16.00 9.59
CA GLN A 6 14.35 16.58 8.51
C GLN A 6 15.80 16.84 8.95
N GLU A 7 16.01 17.28 10.20
CA GLU A 7 17.36 17.44 10.77
C GLU A 7 18.07 16.09 10.80
N LEU A 8 17.44 15.05 11.36
CA LEU A 8 18.01 13.70 11.40
C LEU A 8 18.32 13.15 10.00
N LEU A 9 17.46 13.37 9.00
CA LEU A 9 17.71 12.99 7.60
C LEU A 9 18.94 13.70 7.01
N ARG A 10 19.09 15.01 7.25
CA ARG A 10 20.30 15.77 6.84
C ARG A 10 21.55 15.21 7.52
N LEU A 11 21.49 14.92 8.82
CA LEU A 11 22.61 14.37 9.59
C LEU A 11 23.03 12.98 9.10
N PHE A 12 22.11 12.17 8.57
CA PHE A 12 22.40 10.89 7.93
C PHE A 12 22.80 11.01 6.43
N GLY A 13 22.82 12.23 5.86
CA GLY A 13 23.10 12.45 4.44
C GLY A 13 21.98 11.99 3.49
N ILE A 14 20.77 11.75 4.01
CA ILE A 14 19.64 11.21 3.23
C ILE A 14 18.85 12.39 2.60
N PRO A 15 18.70 12.43 1.26
CA PRO A 15 17.90 13.44 0.60
C PRO A 15 16.41 13.27 0.92
N TYR A 16 15.71 14.39 1.04
CA TYR A 16 14.25 14.45 1.12
C TYR A 16 13.77 15.68 0.33
N ILE A 17 12.50 15.66 -0.07
CA ILE A 17 11.80 16.79 -0.68
C ILE A 17 10.54 17.10 0.13
N VAL A 18 9.92 18.26 -0.12
CA VAL A 18 8.62 18.62 0.45
C VAL A 18 7.63 18.65 -0.69
N ALA A 19 6.67 17.72 -0.69
CA ALA A 19 5.60 17.71 -1.69
C ALA A 19 4.75 18.99 -1.59
N PRO A 20 4.26 19.58 -2.69
CA PRO A 20 3.41 20.77 -2.64
C PRO A 20 2.06 20.52 -1.95
N MET A 21 1.53 19.30 -2.08
CA MET A 21 0.34 18.81 -1.38
C MET A 21 0.60 17.38 -0.89
N GLU A 22 0.21 16.35 -1.65
CA GLU A 22 0.27 14.96 -1.19
C GLU A 22 1.64 14.30 -1.38
N ALA A 23 2.12 13.65 -0.32
CA ALA A 23 3.35 12.85 -0.38
C ALA A 23 3.20 11.66 -1.34
N GLU A 24 2.08 10.96 -1.33
CA GLU A 24 1.86 9.80 -2.22
C GLU A 24 1.72 10.21 -3.70
N ALA A 25 1.19 11.40 -3.99
CA ALA A 25 1.18 11.93 -5.34
C ALA A 25 2.59 12.25 -5.85
N GLN A 26 3.42 12.85 -5.00
CA GLN A 26 4.83 13.10 -5.32
C GLN A 26 5.60 11.78 -5.50
N CYS A 27 5.38 10.79 -4.64
CA CYS A 27 5.95 9.45 -4.77
C CYS A 27 5.51 8.75 -6.07
N ALA A 28 4.24 8.85 -6.45
CA ALA A 28 3.74 8.35 -7.73
C ALA A 28 4.45 9.04 -8.91
N PHE A 29 4.62 10.37 -8.89
CA PHE A 29 5.35 11.12 -9.91
C PHE A 29 6.80 10.66 -10.03
N LEU A 30 7.55 10.60 -8.92
CA LEU A 30 8.96 10.15 -8.91
C LEU A 30 9.14 8.74 -9.47
N ASN A 31 8.19 7.83 -9.21
CA ASN A 31 8.20 6.47 -9.74
C ASN A 31 7.66 6.38 -11.18
N ALA A 32 6.89 7.37 -11.65
CA ALA A 32 6.44 7.49 -13.03
C ALA A 32 7.48 8.12 -13.97
N THR A 33 8.40 8.94 -13.42
CA THR A 33 9.54 9.55 -14.11
C THR A 33 10.85 8.79 -13.92
N ASP A 34 10.80 7.59 -13.32
CA ASP A 34 11.92 6.67 -13.09
C ASP A 34 13.08 7.24 -12.23
N LEU A 35 12.80 8.31 -11.48
CA LEU A 35 13.68 8.85 -10.42
C LEU A 35 13.72 7.92 -9.19
N THR A 36 12.67 7.10 -8.99
CA THR A 36 12.64 6.03 -7.98
C THR A 36 12.13 4.71 -8.55
N HIS A 37 12.67 3.60 -8.02
CA HIS A 37 12.30 2.24 -8.43
C HIS A 37 10.98 1.73 -7.81
N GLY A 38 10.33 2.54 -6.96
CA GLY A 38 9.08 2.22 -6.26
C GLY A 38 8.97 2.96 -4.92
N THR A 39 7.77 2.96 -4.36
CA THR A 39 7.41 3.64 -3.11
C THR A 39 7.39 2.65 -1.94
N ILE A 40 7.89 3.04 -0.76
CA ILE A 40 7.64 2.32 0.50
C ILE A 40 6.48 3.01 1.19
N THR A 41 5.32 2.36 1.22
CA THR A 41 4.13 2.86 1.94
C THR A 41 3.19 1.72 2.31
N ASP A 42 2.42 1.93 3.37
CA ASP A 42 1.30 1.06 3.76
C ASP A 42 -0.06 1.63 3.28
N ASP A 43 -0.08 2.82 2.66
CA ASP A 43 -1.27 3.46 2.09
C ASP A 43 -1.77 2.76 0.81
N SER A 44 -3.02 3.00 0.43
CA SER A 44 -3.64 2.60 -0.84
C SER A 44 -3.78 3.73 -1.86
N ASP A 45 -3.81 5.00 -1.44
CA ASP A 45 -4.11 6.11 -2.35
C ASP A 45 -2.98 6.41 -3.34
N ILE A 46 -1.76 5.91 -3.06
CA ILE A 46 -0.65 5.78 -4.02
C ILE A 46 -1.07 5.16 -5.37
N TRP A 47 -2.01 4.22 -5.39
CA TRP A 47 -2.52 3.62 -6.63
C TRP A 47 -3.49 4.54 -7.39
N LEU A 48 -4.18 5.44 -6.69
CA LEU A 48 -5.10 6.41 -7.25
C LEU A 48 -4.32 7.56 -7.92
N PHE A 49 -3.21 7.98 -7.31
CA PHE A 49 -2.23 8.89 -7.92
C PHE A 49 -1.36 8.23 -9.00
N GLY A 50 -1.29 6.89 -9.05
CA GLY A 50 -0.71 6.14 -10.17
C GLY A 50 0.70 5.60 -9.97
N GLY A 51 1.12 5.33 -8.72
CA GLY A 51 2.38 4.63 -8.44
C GLY A 51 2.45 3.26 -9.11
N ARG A 52 3.63 2.87 -9.60
CA ARG A 52 3.83 1.64 -10.40
C ARG A 52 4.26 0.45 -9.54
N THR A 53 5.14 0.67 -8.57
CA THR A 53 5.69 -0.37 -7.68
C THR A 53 5.61 0.09 -6.22
N VAL A 54 5.01 -0.71 -5.34
CA VAL A 54 4.82 -0.38 -3.92
C VAL A 54 5.33 -1.51 -3.02
N TYR A 55 6.04 -1.14 -1.95
CA TYR A 55 6.59 -2.04 -0.93
C TYR A 55 5.88 -1.83 0.41
N LYS A 56 4.93 -2.71 0.71
CA LYS A 56 4.09 -2.67 1.92
C LYS A 56 4.65 -3.54 3.06
N ASN A 57 4.35 -3.18 4.30
CA ASN A 57 4.83 -3.80 5.55
C ASN A 57 6.36 -3.73 5.75
N PHE A 58 7.03 -2.72 5.20
CA PHE A 58 8.51 -2.68 5.14
C PHE A 58 9.18 -2.76 6.52
N PHE A 59 8.59 -2.12 7.53
CA PHE A 59 9.10 -2.08 8.91
C PHE A 59 8.42 -3.09 9.85
N ALA A 60 7.62 -4.03 9.33
CA ALA A 60 6.88 -4.98 10.15
C ALA A 60 7.78 -6.03 10.82
N GLN A 61 7.49 -6.35 12.09
CA GLN A 61 8.28 -7.30 12.91
C GLN A 61 8.39 -8.72 12.31
N ASN A 62 7.45 -9.10 11.44
CA ASN A 62 7.45 -10.40 10.74
C ASN A 62 8.52 -10.52 9.63
N LYS A 63 9.29 -9.45 9.35
CA LYS A 63 10.35 -9.40 8.33
C LYS A 63 9.87 -9.77 6.92
N HIS A 64 8.61 -9.50 6.59
CA HIS A 64 7.98 -9.88 5.30
C HIS A 64 7.35 -8.66 4.61
N VAL A 65 8.15 -8.05 3.73
CA VAL A 65 7.74 -6.99 2.82
C VAL A 65 6.96 -7.57 1.65
N MET A 66 5.92 -6.89 1.21
CA MET A 66 5.11 -7.27 0.03
C MET A 66 5.40 -6.29 -1.12
N GLU A 67 6.01 -6.78 -2.21
CA GLU A 67 6.11 -6.05 -3.48
C GLU A 67 4.77 -6.20 -4.23
N PHE A 68 4.13 -5.08 -4.56
CA PHE A 68 2.97 -4.99 -5.44
C PHE A 68 3.34 -4.18 -6.68
N ARG A 69 2.72 -4.49 -7.83
CA ARG A 69 2.92 -3.75 -9.09
C ARG A 69 1.58 -3.45 -9.75
N ALA A 70 1.42 -2.22 -10.26
CA ALA A 70 0.20 -1.78 -10.93
C ALA A 70 -0.18 -2.69 -12.12
N GLU A 71 0.81 -3.08 -12.93
CA GLU A 71 0.66 -4.02 -14.04
C GLU A 71 0.04 -5.37 -13.60
N GLN A 72 0.48 -5.90 -12.45
CA GLN A 72 -0.03 -7.17 -11.92
C GLN A 72 -1.45 -7.02 -11.34
N ILE A 73 -1.75 -5.87 -10.73
CA ILE A 73 -3.11 -5.54 -10.26
C ILE A 73 -4.06 -5.42 -11.46
N GLU A 74 -3.63 -4.77 -12.54
CA GLU A 74 -4.42 -4.64 -13.77
C GLU A 74 -4.62 -6.00 -14.46
N GLN A 75 -3.58 -6.82 -14.62
CA GLN A 75 -3.68 -8.16 -15.20
C GLN A 75 -4.57 -9.11 -14.36
N THR A 76 -4.51 -9.03 -13.03
CA THR A 76 -5.22 -9.95 -12.13
C THR A 76 -6.68 -9.55 -11.91
N PHE A 77 -6.95 -8.26 -11.72
CA PHE A 77 -8.28 -7.76 -11.34
C PHE A 77 -9.00 -7.02 -12.47
N ASN A 78 -8.33 -6.78 -13.61
CA ASN A 78 -8.80 -5.90 -14.70
C ASN A 78 -9.16 -4.50 -14.18
N CYS A 79 -8.34 -3.99 -13.25
CA CYS A 79 -8.49 -2.69 -12.59
C CYS A 79 -7.28 -1.79 -12.89
N ASN A 80 -7.43 -0.93 -13.90
CA ASN A 80 -6.50 0.17 -14.17
C ASN A 80 -6.74 1.35 -13.20
N ARG A 81 -5.84 2.35 -13.19
CA ARG A 81 -5.96 3.55 -12.33
C ARG A 81 -7.35 4.20 -12.35
N GLY A 82 -7.98 4.29 -13.53
CA GLY A 82 -9.33 4.84 -13.68
C GLY A 82 -10.39 4.02 -12.93
N LYS A 83 -10.36 2.69 -13.07
CA LYS A 83 -11.23 1.77 -12.31
C LYS A 83 -10.94 1.76 -10.81
N LEU A 84 -9.69 1.98 -10.40
CA LEU A 84 -9.33 2.12 -8.98
C LEU A 84 -9.89 3.41 -8.39
N ILE A 85 -9.85 4.54 -9.11
CA ILE A 85 -10.52 5.79 -8.70
C ILE A 85 -12.04 5.59 -8.63
N GLN A 86 -12.65 4.88 -9.60
CA GLN A 86 -14.07 4.50 -9.51
C GLN A 86 -14.38 3.62 -8.29
N LEU A 87 -13.46 2.72 -7.91
CA LEU A 87 -13.59 1.89 -6.71
C LEU A 87 -13.55 2.74 -5.44
N ALA A 88 -12.60 3.68 -5.35
CA ALA A 88 -12.49 4.64 -4.24
C ALA A 88 -13.77 5.49 -4.08
N CYS A 89 -14.30 6.04 -5.19
CA CYS A 89 -15.58 6.77 -5.17
C CYS A 89 -16.78 5.95 -4.69
N LEU A 90 -16.74 4.61 -4.78
CA LEU A 90 -17.82 3.73 -4.32
C LEU A 90 -17.63 3.24 -2.88
N VAL A 91 -16.39 2.93 -2.48
CA VAL A 91 -16.04 2.29 -1.20
C VAL A 91 -15.65 3.29 -0.11
N GLY A 92 -15.02 4.40 -0.50
CA GLY A 92 -14.42 5.40 0.36
C GLY A 92 -12.88 5.43 0.24
N SER A 93 -12.33 6.64 0.43
CA SER A 93 -10.91 6.98 0.51
C SER A 93 -10.78 8.35 1.20
N ASP A 94 -9.57 8.89 1.38
CA ASP A 94 -9.40 10.13 2.15
C ASP A 94 -10.11 11.36 1.53
N TYR A 95 -10.32 11.35 0.20
CA TYR A 95 -11.09 12.40 -0.49
C TYR A 95 -12.59 12.14 -0.59
N THR A 96 -13.12 11.00 -0.12
CA THR A 96 -14.56 10.72 -0.18
C THR A 96 -15.02 9.64 0.79
N THR A 97 -16.16 9.87 1.47
CA THR A 97 -16.79 8.87 2.35
C THR A 97 -17.31 7.61 1.64
N GLY A 98 -17.26 7.57 0.30
CA GLY A 98 -17.86 6.51 -0.50
C GLY A 98 -19.39 6.48 -0.37
N ILE A 99 -19.99 5.31 -0.59
CA ILE A 99 -21.43 5.09 -0.42
C ILE A 99 -21.67 4.07 0.69
N HIS A 100 -22.45 4.46 1.70
CA HIS A 100 -22.73 3.60 2.84
C HIS A 100 -23.31 2.24 2.42
N GLY A 101 -22.70 1.15 2.88
CA GLY A 101 -23.08 -0.22 2.56
C GLY A 101 -22.40 -0.83 1.31
N ILE A 102 -21.59 -0.06 0.56
CA ILE A 102 -20.85 -0.57 -0.62
C ILE A 102 -19.40 -0.92 -0.24
N GLY A 103 -19.15 -2.18 0.09
CA GLY A 103 -17.79 -2.72 0.21
C GLY A 103 -17.19 -3.13 -1.14
N ALA A 104 -15.86 -3.28 -1.21
CA ALA A 104 -15.09 -3.52 -2.44
C ALA A 104 -15.64 -4.62 -3.38
N VAL A 105 -16.14 -5.74 -2.86
CA VAL A 105 -16.74 -6.81 -3.70
C VAL A 105 -18.02 -6.32 -4.40
N THR A 106 -18.84 -5.51 -3.74
CA THR A 106 -20.05 -4.93 -4.32
C THR A 106 -19.70 -3.79 -5.28
N ALA A 107 -18.65 -3.00 -4.98
CA ALA A 107 -18.13 -2.00 -5.90
C ALA A 107 -17.61 -2.63 -7.21
N LEU A 108 -16.84 -3.72 -7.15
CA LEU A 108 -16.42 -4.49 -8.34
C LEU A 108 -17.63 -5.05 -9.14
N GLU A 109 -18.69 -5.51 -8.46
CA GLU A 109 -19.94 -5.92 -9.13
C GLU A 109 -20.67 -4.75 -9.81
N ILE A 110 -20.54 -3.52 -9.30
CA ILE A 110 -21.02 -2.28 -9.93
C ILE A 110 -20.16 -1.96 -11.15
N LEU A 111 -18.83 -1.89 -11.02
CA LEU A 111 -17.95 -1.57 -12.15
C LEU A 111 -18.19 -2.56 -13.31
N ALA A 112 -18.22 -3.86 -13.03
CA ALA A 112 -18.54 -4.91 -13.99
C ALA A 112 -19.96 -4.85 -14.60
N SER A 113 -20.86 -4.00 -14.09
CA SER A 113 -22.24 -3.85 -14.57
C SER A 113 -22.52 -2.54 -15.29
N PHE A 114 -21.59 -1.56 -15.22
CA PHE A 114 -21.75 -0.23 -15.81
C PHE A 114 -20.55 0.27 -16.62
N SER A 115 -19.39 -0.41 -16.57
CA SER A 115 -18.28 -0.17 -17.49
C SER A 115 -18.70 -0.47 -18.93
N GLY A 116 -18.48 0.48 -19.85
CA GLY A 116 -18.67 0.24 -21.28
C GLY A 116 -17.47 -0.48 -21.90
N GLN A 117 -17.69 -1.11 -23.07
CA GLN A 117 -16.61 -1.62 -23.94
C GLN A 117 -15.61 -0.48 -24.30
N ASP A 118 -16.12 0.76 -24.36
CA ASP A 118 -15.39 2.00 -24.67
C ASP A 118 -14.30 2.37 -23.63
N ALA A 119 -14.28 1.72 -22.47
CA ALA A 119 -13.32 1.98 -21.39
C ALA A 119 -11.85 1.63 -21.75
N ASN A 120 -11.63 1.03 -22.92
CA ASN A 120 -10.32 0.73 -23.50
C ASN A 120 -9.86 1.80 -24.52
N GLY A 121 -10.55 2.93 -24.64
CA GLY A 121 -10.14 4.07 -25.47
C GLY A 121 -8.82 4.72 -25.00
N PRO A 122 -8.13 5.49 -25.87
CA PRO A 122 -6.79 6.01 -25.60
C PRO A 122 -6.81 7.21 -24.62
N GLY A 123 -6.88 6.90 -23.33
CA GLY A 123 -6.65 7.87 -22.24
C GLY A 123 -7.63 7.75 -21.07
N ILE A 124 -7.08 7.68 -19.85
CA ILE A 124 -7.86 7.88 -18.63
C ILE A 124 -8.06 9.38 -18.47
N CYS A 125 -9.31 9.84 -18.47
CA CYS A 125 -9.66 11.25 -18.26
C CYS A 125 -10.81 11.36 -17.26
N ASN A 126 -11.02 12.56 -16.69
CA ASN A 126 -12.05 12.79 -15.68
C ASN A 126 -13.44 12.33 -16.18
N GLN A 127 -13.78 12.66 -17.43
CA GLN A 127 -15.03 12.27 -18.07
C GLN A 127 -15.22 10.74 -18.20
N SER A 128 -14.18 9.97 -18.58
CA SER A 128 -14.31 8.51 -18.73
C SER A 128 -14.39 7.80 -17.37
N VAL A 129 -13.70 8.33 -16.36
CA VAL A 129 -13.83 7.88 -14.96
C VAL A 129 -15.26 8.14 -14.44
N LEU A 130 -15.78 9.36 -14.59
CA LEU A 130 -17.12 9.74 -14.14
C LEU A 130 -18.24 8.99 -14.87
N GLN A 131 -18.12 8.72 -16.18
CA GLN A 131 -19.23 8.17 -16.98
C GLN A 131 -19.78 6.85 -16.42
N THR A 132 -18.93 5.98 -15.86
CA THR A 132 -19.36 4.71 -15.24
C THR A 132 -20.14 4.94 -13.94
N LEU A 133 -19.70 5.91 -13.13
CA LEU A 133 -20.36 6.27 -11.87
C LEU A 133 -21.68 7.01 -12.11
N ILE A 134 -21.76 7.83 -13.16
CA ILE A 134 -23.00 8.48 -13.64
C ILE A 134 -23.99 7.41 -14.12
N LYS A 135 -23.58 6.48 -14.99
CA LYS A 135 -24.41 5.34 -15.45
C LYS A 135 -25.00 4.54 -14.29
N PHE A 136 -24.22 4.33 -13.21
CA PHE A 136 -24.68 3.69 -11.98
C PHE A 136 -25.67 4.55 -11.18
N ARG A 137 -25.35 5.84 -10.96
CA ARG A 137 -26.21 6.81 -10.26
C ARG A 137 -27.58 6.92 -10.91
N ASP A 138 -27.61 7.13 -12.23
CA ASP A 138 -28.85 7.39 -12.96
C ASP A 138 -29.76 6.15 -12.96
N TRP A 139 -29.18 4.95 -13.08
CA TRP A 139 -29.88 3.68 -12.90
C TRP A 139 -30.45 3.52 -11.48
N TRP A 140 -29.69 3.93 -10.45
CA TRP A 140 -30.16 3.87 -9.07
C TRP A 140 -31.26 4.89 -8.76
N GLN A 141 -31.12 6.12 -9.24
CA GLN A 141 -32.12 7.18 -9.10
C GLN A 141 -33.43 6.80 -9.83
N ALA A 142 -33.36 6.29 -11.07
CA ALA A 142 -34.52 5.77 -11.77
C ALA A 142 -35.24 4.68 -10.95
N HIS A 143 -34.49 3.76 -10.32
CA HIS A 143 -35.06 2.75 -9.43
C HIS A 143 -35.67 3.33 -8.14
N LYS A 144 -35.08 4.37 -7.53
CA LYS A 144 -35.63 5.04 -6.33
C LYS A 144 -36.88 5.89 -6.67
N CYS A 145 -36.99 6.40 -7.90
CA CYS A 145 -38.06 7.30 -8.31
C CYS A 145 -39.31 6.61 -8.89
N SER A 146 -39.21 5.66 -9.85
CA SER A 146 -40.39 4.89 -10.30
C SER A 146 -40.10 3.64 -11.16
N ASN A 147 -40.87 2.58 -10.88
CA ASN A 147 -41.56 1.62 -11.79
C ASN A 147 -40.99 1.20 -13.17
N LEU A 148 -39.70 1.37 -13.50
CA LEU A 148 -39.15 0.84 -14.76
C LEU A 148 -39.06 -0.71 -14.77
N PRO A 149 -39.22 -1.37 -15.94
CA PRO A 149 -39.20 -2.83 -16.06
C PRO A 149 -37.83 -3.45 -15.73
N PRO A 150 -37.76 -4.76 -15.38
CA PRO A 150 -36.52 -5.46 -15.07
C PRO A 150 -35.67 -5.75 -16.32
N GLY A 151 -34.98 -4.72 -16.82
CA GLY A 151 -34.00 -4.82 -17.91
C GLY A 151 -32.72 -5.56 -17.49
N SER A 152 -32.49 -6.72 -18.12
CA SER A 152 -31.45 -7.73 -17.81
C SER A 152 -31.50 -8.36 -16.42
N SER A 153 -31.45 -9.71 -16.41
CA SER A 153 -31.39 -10.54 -15.21
C SER A 153 -30.18 -10.20 -14.31
N ALA A 154 -29.04 -9.82 -14.91
CA ALA A 154 -27.78 -9.57 -14.20
C ALA A 154 -27.90 -8.44 -13.15
N ARG A 155 -28.57 -7.34 -13.49
CA ARG A 155 -28.71 -6.17 -12.59
C ARG A 155 -29.75 -6.39 -11.48
N LEU A 156 -30.63 -7.40 -11.61
CA LEU A 156 -31.64 -7.72 -10.61
C LEU A 156 -31.02 -8.23 -9.29
N ALA A 157 -29.93 -8.98 -9.37
CA ALA A 157 -29.17 -9.44 -8.21
C ALA A 157 -28.46 -8.28 -7.47
N LEU A 158 -28.00 -7.26 -8.21
CA LEU A 158 -27.41 -6.05 -7.64
C LEU A 158 -28.48 -5.18 -6.95
N ARG A 159 -29.64 -4.97 -7.60
CA ARG A 159 -30.81 -4.28 -7.03
C ARG A 159 -31.22 -4.84 -5.66
N LYS A 160 -31.22 -6.17 -5.49
CA LYS A 160 -31.54 -6.81 -4.19
C LYS A 160 -30.51 -6.52 -3.08
N LYS A 161 -29.23 -6.30 -3.43
CA LYS A 161 -28.17 -5.96 -2.48
C LYS A 161 -28.23 -4.48 -2.08
N LEU A 162 -28.38 -3.59 -3.07
CA LEU A 162 -28.28 -2.14 -2.90
C LEU A 162 -29.53 -1.47 -2.32
N LYS A 163 -30.61 -2.22 -2.05
CA LYS A 163 -31.93 -1.75 -1.55
C LYS A 163 -31.96 -0.70 -0.41
N ASN A 164 -30.85 -0.52 0.32
CA ASN A 164 -30.72 0.39 1.46
C ASN A 164 -29.65 1.49 1.23
N ILE A 165 -29.04 1.64 0.04
CA ILE A 165 -28.03 2.68 -0.18
C ILE A 165 -28.67 4.04 -0.42
N GLU A 166 -28.00 5.08 0.08
CA GLU A 166 -28.32 6.47 -0.22
C GLU A 166 -27.11 7.10 -0.91
N LEU A 167 -27.36 7.87 -1.97
CA LEU A 167 -26.31 8.60 -2.68
C LEU A 167 -26.30 10.03 -2.15
N HIS A 168 -25.13 10.52 -1.77
CA HIS A 168 -24.94 11.90 -1.36
C HIS A 168 -25.27 12.86 -2.53
N GLU A 169 -25.81 14.03 -2.19
CA GLU A 169 -26.04 15.10 -3.15
C GLU A 169 -24.70 15.53 -3.79
N GLY A 170 -24.64 15.56 -5.12
CA GLY A 170 -23.39 15.77 -5.87
C GLY A 170 -22.57 14.50 -6.17
N PHE A 171 -23.02 13.29 -5.81
CA PHE A 171 -22.38 12.07 -6.34
C PHE A 171 -22.61 11.91 -7.85
N PRO A 172 -21.62 11.44 -8.64
CA PRO A 172 -20.19 11.36 -8.32
C PRO A 172 -19.50 12.73 -8.42
N SER A 173 -18.60 13.03 -7.48
CA SER A 173 -17.87 14.31 -7.45
C SER A 173 -16.75 14.34 -8.49
N GLY A 174 -16.84 15.27 -9.45
CA GLY A 174 -15.79 15.51 -10.45
C GLY A 174 -14.48 16.00 -9.84
N ALA A 175 -14.54 16.78 -8.75
CA ALA A 175 -13.36 17.30 -8.07
C ALA A 175 -12.54 16.22 -7.36
N VAL A 176 -13.19 15.18 -6.80
CA VAL A 176 -12.48 14.02 -6.22
C VAL A 176 -11.73 13.24 -7.29
N VAL A 177 -12.37 13.03 -8.45
CA VAL A 177 -11.74 12.40 -9.61
C VAL A 177 -10.59 13.25 -10.16
N GLU A 178 -10.74 14.57 -10.17
CA GLU A 178 -9.72 15.52 -10.62
C GLU A 178 -8.49 15.50 -9.70
N ALA A 179 -8.69 15.59 -8.39
CA ALA A 179 -7.61 15.57 -7.40
C ALA A 179 -6.74 14.30 -7.48
N TYR A 180 -7.36 13.12 -7.73
CA TYR A 180 -6.60 11.89 -7.95
C TYR A 180 -5.94 11.80 -9.33
N LEU A 181 -6.52 12.38 -10.39
CA LEU A 181 -5.96 12.32 -11.76
C LEU A 181 -4.83 13.33 -11.98
N ALA A 182 -5.02 14.57 -11.53
CA ALA A 182 -4.14 15.72 -11.72
C ALA A 182 -3.78 16.38 -10.35
N PRO A 183 -3.09 15.65 -9.45
CA PRO A 183 -2.63 16.20 -8.17
C PRO A 183 -1.54 17.26 -8.36
N THR A 184 -1.47 18.22 -7.43
CA THR A 184 -0.38 19.20 -7.37
C THR A 184 0.93 18.55 -6.93
N ILE A 185 1.87 18.41 -7.87
CA ILE A 185 3.22 17.86 -7.65
C ILE A 185 4.30 18.86 -8.04
N ASP A 186 5.51 18.68 -7.50
CA ASP A 186 6.74 19.32 -7.99
C ASP A 186 7.23 18.49 -9.19
N ASP A 187 7.38 19.10 -10.36
CA ASP A 187 7.74 18.43 -11.61
C ASP A 187 9.26 18.36 -11.87
N ASN A 188 10.08 18.82 -10.92
CA ASN A 188 11.53 18.77 -11.02
C ASN A 188 12.06 17.33 -11.24
N ARG A 189 13.09 17.22 -12.09
CA ARG A 189 13.75 15.97 -12.48
C ARG A 189 15.25 15.96 -12.21
N ASP A 190 15.76 16.93 -11.47
CA ASP A 190 17.11 16.89 -10.90
C ASP A 190 17.33 15.58 -10.13
N ALA A 191 18.45 14.90 -10.39
CA ALA A 191 18.77 13.64 -9.71
C ALA A 191 19.15 13.87 -8.24
N PHE A 192 18.67 13.00 -7.34
CA PHE A 192 18.97 13.09 -5.92
C PHE A 192 20.47 12.90 -5.62
N SER A 193 20.98 13.67 -4.66
CA SER A 193 22.34 13.53 -4.12
C SER A 193 22.31 12.94 -2.70
N TRP A 194 23.08 11.88 -2.46
CA TRP A 194 23.27 11.31 -1.12
C TRP A 194 24.61 11.77 -0.53
N GLY A 195 24.58 12.19 0.73
CA GLY A 195 25.78 12.50 1.52
C GLY A 195 26.22 11.34 2.41
N THR A 196 27.19 11.59 3.28
CA THR A 196 27.64 10.65 4.32
C THR A 196 27.09 11.05 5.71
N PRO A 197 26.82 10.09 6.61
CA PRO A 197 26.36 10.41 7.96
C PRO A 197 27.42 11.16 8.80
N ASP A 198 27.04 12.30 9.37
CA ASP A 198 27.85 13.03 10.36
C ASP A 198 27.70 12.36 11.73
N VAL A 199 28.61 11.43 12.02
CA VAL A 199 28.62 10.63 13.25
C VAL A 199 28.60 11.50 14.52
N GLU A 200 29.29 12.64 14.54
CA GLU A 200 29.41 13.45 15.76
C GLU A 200 28.17 14.30 15.98
N SER A 201 27.62 14.90 14.93
CA SER A 201 26.34 15.62 15.03
C SER A 201 25.17 14.65 15.29
N ILE A 202 25.20 13.41 14.79
CA ILE A 202 24.22 12.37 15.15
C ILE A 202 24.31 12.05 16.65
N ARG A 203 25.51 11.90 17.22
CA ARG A 203 25.70 11.66 18.68
C ARG A 203 25.15 12.81 19.52
N GLU A 204 25.40 14.06 19.13
CA GLU A 204 24.83 15.22 19.83
C GLU A 204 23.31 15.28 19.69
N PHE A 205 22.76 14.97 18.51
CA PHE A 205 21.32 14.90 18.29
C PHE A 205 20.66 13.79 19.12
N THR A 206 21.19 12.57 19.17
CA THR A 206 20.61 11.48 19.99
C THR A 206 20.74 11.75 21.49
N ARG A 207 21.82 12.40 21.92
CA ARG A 207 22.01 12.87 23.31
C ARG A 207 20.96 13.91 23.70
N LYS A 208 20.76 14.94 22.85
CA LYS A 208 19.83 16.05 23.09
C LYS A 208 18.36 15.65 22.95
N SER A 209 18.02 14.91 21.90
CA SER A 209 16.62 14.59 21.52
C SER A 209 16.10 13.32 22.20
N PHE A 210 16.96 12.35 22.53
CA PHE A 210 16.54 11.06 23.08
C PHE A 210 17.21 10.70 24.43
N GLY A 211 18.11 11.54 24.95
CA GLY A 211 18.85 11.27 26.19
C GLY A 211 19.84 10.11 26.08
N TRP A 212 20.31 9.75 24.88
CA TRP A 212 21.20 8.61 24.69
C TRP A 212 22.65 8.94 25.06
N THR A 213 23.39 7.92 25.51
CA THR A 213 24.84 7.98 25.65
C THR A 213 25.52 7.79 24.29
N THR A 214 26.77 8.22 24.18
CA THR A 214 27.60 8.00 22.98
C THR A 214 27.71 6.51 22.65
N SER A 215 27.97 5.66 23.66
CA SER A 215 28.02 4.19 23.49
C SER A 215 26.74 3.66 22.86
N LYS A 216 25.57 3.96 23.43
CA LYS A 216 24.28 3.48 22.91
C LYS A 216 24.02 3.94 21.46
N THR A 217 24.53 5.10 21.10
CA THR A 217 24.42 5.62 19.72
C THR A 217 25.37 4.86 18.79
N ASP A 218 26.61 4.64 19.21
CA ASP A 218 27.63 3.90 18.45
C ASP A 218 27.26 2.41 18.28
N ASP A 219 26.68 1.77 19.29
CA ASP A 219 26.18 0.38 19.25
C ASP A 219 25.17 0.17 18.10
N ILE A 220 24.42 1.21 17.74
CA ILE A 220 23.41 1.21 16.66
C ILE A 220 24.01 1.73 15.34
N LEU A 221 24.86 2.77 15.40
CA LEU A 221 25.37 3.49 14.22
C LEU A 221 26.59 2.80 13.59
N MET A 222 27.52 2.24 14.36
CA MET A 222 28.75 1.63 13.84
C MET A 222 28.49 0.43 12.91
N PRO A 223 27.49 -0.45 13.15
CA PRO A 223 27.09 -1.46 12.17
C PRO A 223 26.63 -0.87 10.83
N VAL A 224 25.96 0.28 10.84
CA VAL A 224 25.50 0.99 9.63
C VAL A 224 26.69 1.62 8.90
N MET A 225 27.56 2.36 9.61
CA MET A 225 28.77 2.94 9.04
C MET A 225 29.69 1.89 8.43
N LYS A 226 29.84 0.72 9.08
CA LYS A 226 30.57 -0.41 8.51
C LYS A 226 29.95 -0.89 7.19
N LYS A 227 28.62 -1.01 7.12
CA LYS A 227 27.91 -1.48 5.90
C LYS A 227 27.94 -0.47 4.75
N ILE A 228 27.99 0.83 5.04
CA ILE A 228 28.23 1.89 4.05
C ILE A 228 29.66 1.76 3.51
N ASN A 229 30.65 1.71 4.39
CA ASN A 229 32.07 1.65 3.99
C ASN A 229 32.45 0.32 3.28
N GLU A 230 31.78 -0.79 3.60
CA GLU A 230 31.91 -2.08 2.89
C GLU A 230 31.39 -2.03 1.44
N LYS A 231 30.49 -1.10 1.09
CA LYS A 231 29.79 -1.09 -0.21
C LYS A 231 29.85 0.27 -0.90
N LYS A 232 30.82 0.43 -1.81
CA LYS A 232 30.90 1.60 -2.74
C LYS A 232 29.70 1.73 -3.70
N ILE A 233 28.86 0.70 -3.84
CA ILE A 233 27.64 0.71 -4.67
C ILE A 233 26.51 0.08 -3.86
N GLN A 234 25.39 0.79 -3.72
CA GLN A 234 24.17 0.25 -3.12
C GLN A 234 23.51 -0.75 -4.08
N GLY A 235 23.24 -1.96 -3.59
CA GLY A 235 22.51 -2.97 -4.36
C GLY A 235 21.02 -2.67 -4.44
N SER A 236 20.34 -3.20 -5.47
CA SER A 236 18.88 -3.17 -5.57
C SER A 236 18.23 -3.79 -4.32
N ILE A 237 17.04 -3.31 -3.94
CA ILE A 237 16.20 -3.88 -2.87
C ILE A 237 16.03 -5.41 -2.99
N ARG A 238 15.96 -5.93 -4.23
CA ARG A 238 15.85 -7.38 -4.50
C ARG A 238 17.09 -8.19 -4.07
N ASN A 239 18.23 -7.54 -3.87
CA ASN A 239 19.45 -8.18 -3.36
C ASN A 239 19.46 -8.29 -1.82
N TYR A 240 18.47 -7.68 -1.13
CA TYR A 240 18.31 -7.71 0.32
C TYR A 240 17.14 -8.62 0.77
N PHE A 241 16.26 -9.04 -0.15
CA PHE A 241 15.07 -9.85 0.16
C PHE A 241 14.95 -11.09 -0.75
N THR A 242 14.92 -12.28 -0.16
CA THR A 242 14.65 -13.54 -0.88
C THR A 242 13.19 -13.60 -1.33
N ALA A 243 12.94 -13.48 -2.63
CA ALA A 243 11.60 -13.46 -3.21
C ALA A 243 10.89 -14.83 -3.10
N LYS A 244 9.98 -14.97 -2.12
CA LYS A 244 9.25 -16.23 -1.83
C LYS A 244 8.33 -16.73 -2.97
N SER A 245 7.92 -15.87 -3.90
CA SER A 245 6.96 -16.20 -4.97
C SER A 245 7.58 -16.51 -6.34
N ALA A 246 8.91 -16.36 -6.51
CA ALA A 246 9.56 -16.31 -7.82
C ALA A 246 9.37 -17.55 -8.71
N LEU A 247 9.04 -18.73 -8.14
CA LEU A 247 8.83 -19.98 -8.88
C LEU A 247 7.36 -20.26 -9.23
N ARG A 248 6.40 -19.62 -8.54
CA ARG A 248 4.96 -19.65 -8.87
C ARG A 248 4.29 -18.38 -8.34
N VAL A 249 3.97 -17.45 -9.24
CA VAL A 249 2.90 -16.47 -9.01
C VAL A 249 1.58 -17.24 -9.03
N GLN A 250 1.19 -17.78 -7.86
CA GLN A 250 -0.17 -18.28 -7.69
C GLN A 250 -1.10 -17.07 -7.77
N GLN A 251 -1.97 -17.06 -8.78
CA GLN A 251 -3.04 -16.06 -8.88
C GLN A 251 -3.81 -16.03 -7.55
N PRO A 252 -4.04 -14.86 -6.95
CA PRO A 252 -4.63 -14.78 -5.62
C PRO A 252 -6.00 -15.44 -5.63
N HIS A 253 -6.27 -16.29 -4.63
CA HIS A 253 -7.54 -17.02 -4.53
C HIS A 253 -8.68 -16.06 -4.15
N VAL A 254 -9.22 -15.38 -5.15
CA VAL A 254 -10.37 -14.48 -5.03
C VAL A 254 -11.66 -15.24 -4.79
N SER A 255 -12.66 -14.58 -4.20
CA SER A 255 -14.00 -15.18 -4.07
C SER A 255 -14.66 -15.34 -5.44
N LYS A 256 -15.56 -16.34 -5.58
CA LYS A 256 -16.32 -16.58 -6.83
C LYS A 256 -17.09 -15.35 -7.34
N ARG A 257 -17.50 -14.43 -6.45
CA ARG A 257 -18.13 -13.15 -6.80
C ARG A 257 -17.16 -12.18 -7.46
N VAL A 258 -15.94 -12.08 -6.92
CA VAL A 258 -14.87 -11.24 -7.48
C VAL A 258 -14.41 -11.79 -8.82
N GLN A 259 -14.21 -13.12 -8.92
CA GLN A 259 -13.86 -13.77 -10.18
C GLN A 259 -14.88 -13.48 -11.29
N LEU A 260 -16.18 -13.63 -10.99
CA LEU A 260 -17.27 -13.32 -11.93
C LEU A 260 -17.26 -11.85 -12.39
N ALA A 261 -16.93 -10.90 -11.50
CA ALA A 261 -16.80 -9.49 -11.86
C ALA A 261 -15.59 -9.24 -12.79
N ILE A 262 -14.44 -9.87 -12.51
CA ILE A 262 -13.22 -9.78 -13.34
C ILE A 262 -13.46 -10.38 -14.73
N ASP A 263 -14.07 -11.57 -14.81
CA ASP A 263 -14.35 -12.25 -16.08
C ASP A 263 -15.38 -11.50 -16.93
N LYS A 264 -16.35 -10.83 -16.30
CA LYS A 264 -17.28 -9.93 -16.99
C LYS A 264 -16.59 -8.64 -17.47
N MET A 265 -15.78 -7.97 -16.64
CA MET A 265 -15.01 -6.78 -17.06
C MET A 265 -14.02 -7.09 -18.18
N SER A 266 -13.54 -8.33 -18.29
CA SER A 266 -12.60 -8.78 -19.34
C SER A 266 -13.28 -9.37 -20.57
N GLY A 267 -14.60 -9.21 -20.73
CA GLY A 267 -15.33 -9.61 -21.92
C GLY A 267 -15.46 -11.12 -22.13
N LYS A 268 -15.07 -11.96 -21.15
CA LYS A 268 -15.20 -13.42 -21.24
C LYS A 268 -16.64 -13.90 -21.06
N ILE A 269 -17.53 -13.02 -20.58
CA ILE A 269 -18.94 -13.30 -20.28
C ILE A 269 -19.79 -12.13 -20.78
N ASP A 270 -20.31 -12.24 -22.01
CA ASP A 270 -21.26 -11.29 -22.58
C ASP A 270 -22.68 -11.51 -22.03
N GLU A 271 -23.42 -10.41 -21.84
CA GLU A 271 -24.86 -10.45 -21.52
C GLU A 271 -25.71 -10.77 -22.77
N THR A 272 -25.55 -11.97 -23.32
CA THR A 272 -26.59 -12.55 -24.19
C THR A 272 -27.88 -12.76 -23.35
N PRO A 273 -29.07 -12.38 -23.86
CA PRO A 273 -30.30 -12.44 -23.08
C PRO A 273 -30.82 -13.88 -22.96
N GLU A 274 -30.37 -14.62 -21.94
CA GLU A 274 -30.91 -15.94 -21.61
C GLU A 274 -32.43 -15.86 -21.38
N LYS A 275 -33.19 -16.53 -22.25
CA LYS A 275 -34.62 -16.81 -22.02
C LYS A 275 -34.75 -17.68 -20.77
N PRO A 276 -35.72 -17.41 -19.87
CA PRO A 276 -35.80 -18.09 -18.58
C PRO A 276 -36.08 -19.59 -18.75
N LYS A 277 -35.10 -20.42 -18.38
CA LYS A 277 -35.22 -21.89 -18.35
C LYS A 277 -36.27 -22.30 -17.31
N LYS A 278 -37.38 -22.92 -17.76
CA LYS A 278 -38.39 -23.49 -16.86
C LYS A 278 -37.77 -24.60 -16.00
N VAL A 279 -37.92 -24.51 -14.68
CA VAL A 279 -37.45 -25.54 -13.74
C VAL A 279 -38.44 -26.70 -13.71
N THR A 280 -38.23 -27.71 -14.55
CA THR A 280 -39.03 -28.94 -14.55
C THR A 280 -38.69 -29.78 -13.32
N ARG A 281 -39.53 -29.69 -12.26
CA ARG A 281 -39.46 -30.58 -11.09
C ARG A 281 -39.83 -32.01 -11.48
N THR A 282 -38.83 -32.88 -11.68
CA THR A 282 -39.05 -34.34 -11.71
C THR A 282 -39.45 -34.84 -10.32
N ARG A 283 -40.68 -35.36 -10.19
CA ARG A 283 -41.14 -36.03 -8.96
C ARG A 283 -40.51 -37.43 -8.91
N ARG A 284 -39.70 -37.71 -7.89
CA ARG A 284 -39.17 -39.06 -7.64
C ARG A 284 -40.23 -39.90 -6.93
N ALA A 285 -40.69 -40.98 -7.55
CA ALA A 285 -41.67 -41.91 -6.97
C ALA A 285 -41.02 -42.86 -5.95
N LYS A 286 -41.83 -43.44 -5.06
CA LYS A 286 -41.46 -44.55 -4.17
C LYS A 286 -41.75 -45.91 -4.85
N ALA A 287 -40.88 -46.89 -4.65
CA ALA A 287 -41.14 -48.32 -4.80
C ALA A 287 -40.11 -49.14 -3.98
N ALA A 288 -40.53 -50.29 -3.44
CA ALA A 288 -39.73 -51.31 -2.70
C ALA A 288 -40.68 -52.47 -2.29
N PRO A 289 -40.21 -53.64 -1.78
CA PRO A 289 -38.98 -54.42 -2.07
C PRO A 289 -39.33 -55.68 -2.93
N PRO A 290 -38.43 -56.66 -3.17
CA PRO A 290 -38.15 -57.83 -2.29
C PRO A 290 -36.63 -57.99 -1.98
N THR A 291 -36.08 -58.68 -0.95
CA THR A 291 -36.11 -60.11 -0.46
C THR A 291 -35.53 -61.15 -1.46
N ASP A 292 -34.64 -62.08 -1.10
CA ASP A 292 -33.87 -62.32 0.15
C ASP A 292 -32.63 -63.23 -0.12
N ASP A 293 -31.87 -63.55 0.94
CA ASP A 293 -30.80 -64.59 1.07
C ASP A 293 -29.49 -64.45 0.24
N ASP A 294 -28.33 -65.01 0.61
CA ASP A 294 -27.55 -65.08 1.87
C ASP A 294 -26.09 -65.52 1.46
N LEU A 295 -25.02 -65.80 2.24
CA LEU A 295 -24.71 -65.82 3.68
C LEU A 295 -23.18 -65.57 3.84
N ALA A 296 -22.75 -64.70 4.77
CA ALA A 296 -21.35 -64.68 5.23
C ALA A 296 -21.20 -64.23 6.71
N ILE A 297 -20.81 -65.17 7.58
CA ILE A 297 -20.54 -65.06 9.03
C ILE A 297 -19.15 -65.73 9.25
N ALA A 298 -18.22 -65.39 10.16
CA ALA A 298 -18.16 -64.63 11.43
C ALA A 298 -16.74 -63.95 11.55
N ASP A 299 -16.22 -63.28 12.60
CA ASP A 299 -16.66 -62.66 13.88
C ASP A 299 -15.52 -61.63 14.27
N VAL A 300 -15.29 -61.01 15.44
CA VAL A 300 -15.92 -60.94 16.78
C VAL A 300 -15.67 -59.55 17.40
N ALA A 301 -16.44 -59.19 18.43
CA ALA A 301 -16.28 -57.96 19.22
C ALA A 301 -15.12 -58.05 20.27
N THR A 302 -14.64 -56.97 20.90
CA THR A 302 -15.34 -56.33 22.03
C THR A 302 -14.65 -55.08 22.60
N LYS A 303 -15.47 -54.19 23.22
CA LYS A 303 -15.26 -53.34 24.43
C LYS A 303 -13.89 -52.64 24.62
N ALA A 304 -13.74 -51.31 24.60
CA ALA A 304 -14.42 -50.21 25.34
C ALA A 304 -14.10 -50.08 26.85
N ALA A 305 -13.38 -49.00 27.24
CA ALA A 305 -13.41 -48.39 28.58
C ALA A 305 -12.73 -46.99 28.60
N ARG A 306 -13.03 -46.17 29.63
CA ARG A 306 -12.44 -44.84 29.90
C ARG A 306 -12.28 -44.65 31.42
N PRO A 307 -11.16 -44.09 31.92
CA PRO A 307 -11.19 -43.36 33.20
C PRO A 307 -10.58 -41.95 33.11
N LYS A 308 -10.32 -41.33 34.27
CA LYS A 308 -10.08 -39.89 34.47
C LYS A 308 -8.82 -39.62 35.33
N ARG A 309 -8.39 -38.34 35.36
CA ARG A 309 -7.88 -37.59 36.55
C ARG A 309 -6.40 -37.79 36.94
N GLY A 310 -5.66 -36.68 37.07
CA GLY A 310 -4.29 -36.58 37.63
C GLY A 310 -3.91 -35.12 37.90
N LYS A 311 -2.88 -34.83 38.72
CA LYS A 311 -2.54 -33.46 39.17
C LYS A 311 -1.04 -33.29 39.56
N ARG A 312 -0.49 -32.11 39.26
CA ARG A 312 0.58 -31.35 39.98
C ARG A 312 2.07 -31.80 39.96
N LYS A 313 2.93 -30.76 40.01
CA LYS A 313 4.35 -30.69 40.48
C LYS A 313 5.41 -31.41 39.62
N ALA A 314 6.70 -31.02 39.62
CA ALA A 314 7.40 -29.76 39.97
C ALA A 314 8.84 -29.78 39.37
N ALA A 315 9.60 -28.67 39.49
CA ALA A 315 11.03 -28.61 39.15
C ALA A 315 11.93 -29.32 40.19
N PRO A 316 13.24 -29.50 39.90
CA PRO A 316 14.22 -28.61 40.55
C PRO A 316 15.40 -28.16 39.64
N GLU A 317 16.26 -27.30 40.19
CA GLU A 317 17.51 -26.77 39.61
C GLU A 317 18.75 -27.48 40.18
N SER A 318 19.90 -27.40 39.48
CA SER A 318 21.27 -27.60 40.00
C SER A 318 22.33 -27.24 38.93
N VAL A 319 23.60 -26.91 39.21
CA VAL A 319 24.33 -26.38 40.39
C VAL A 319 25.60 -25.65 39.86
N VAL A 320 26.20 -24.74 40.65
CA VAL A 320 27.42 -23.97 40.29
C VAL A 320 28.71 -24.67 40.77
N LEU A 321 29.83 -24.49 40.06
CA LEU A 321 31.20 -24.69 40.58
C LEU A 321 32.16 -23.60 40.06
N ASP A 322 33.08 -23.14 40.93
CA ASP A 322 34.11 -22.14 40.69
C ASP A 322 35.51 -22.75 40.44
N GLY A 323 36.46 -21.93 39.99
CA GLY A 323 37.89 -22.26 39.93
C GLY A 323 38.78 -21.03 39.66
N GLU A 324 39.81 -20.81 40.50
CA GLU A 324 40.67 -19.63 40.45
C GLU A 324 41.97 -19.81 39.61
N LEU A 325 42.39 -18.72 38.95
CA LEU A 325 43.77 -18.15 38.82
C LEU A 325 45.01 -19.07 38.57
N PRO A 326 46.02 -18.62 37.77
CA PRO A 326 46.71 -17.34 38.00
C PRO A 326 47.11 -16.52 36.76
N SER A 327 47.79 -15.40 37.03
CA SER A 327 48.15 -14.32 36.11
C SER A 327 49.51 -14.51 35.42
N THR A 328 49.66 -13.96 34.21
CA THR A 328 50.97 -13.56 33.65
C THR A 328 50.83 -12.30 32.79
N SER A 329 51.84 -11.43 32.81
CA SER A 329 51.77 -10.07 32.24
C SER A 329 52.90 -9.79 31.23
N GLN A 330 52.53 -9.18 30.08
CA GLN A 330 53.47 -8.52 29.16
C GLN A 330 52.80 -7.30 28.49
N SER A 331 53.60 -6.33 28.02
CA SER A 331 53.15 -5.00 27.59
C SER A 331 53.82 -4.54 26.29
N ILE A 332 53.02 -4.05 25.33
CA ILE A 332 53.44 -3.56 24.00
C ILE A 332 52.60 -2.29 23.67
N PRO A 333 53.14 -1.27 22.96
CA PRO A 333 52.74 0.13 23.17
C PRO A 333 51.63 0.68 22.27
N LYS A 334 51.20 1.92 22.57
CA LYS A 334 50.21 2.72 21.83
C LYS A 334 50.78 3.22 20.48
N PRO A 335 50.00 3.21 19.38
CA PRO A 335 50.35 3.92 18.15
C PRO A 335 50.09 5.42 18.25
N GLU A 336 50.75 6.19 17.37
CA GLU A 336 50.73 7.66 17.37
C GLU A 336 49.51 8.27 16.63
N LYS A 337 49.33 9.59 16.78
CA LYS A 337 48.20 10.33 16.19
C LYS A 337 48.42 10.58 14.70
N CYS A 338 47.49 10.13 13.85
CA CYS A 338 47.43 10.56 12.46
C CYS A 338 47.14 12.08 12.35
N PRO A 339 47.70 12.79 11.35
CA PRO A 339 47.45 14.21 11.14
C PRO A 339 46.01 14.48 10.68
N ARG A 340 45.47 15.64 11.04
CA ARG A 340 44.12 16.08 10.60
C ARG A 340 44.14 16.52 9.14
N ILE A 341 43.22 15.98 8.34
CA ILE A 341 42.88 16.53 7.02
C ILE A 341 42.04 17.82 7.23
N PRO A 342 42.27 18.90 6.46
CA PRO A 342 41.45 20.11 6.54
C PRO A 342 39.98 19.85 6.18
N SER A 343 39.06 20.53 6.85
CA SER A 343 37.62 20.40 6.61
C SER A 343 37.20 21.14 5.34
N SER A 344 37.17 20.45 4.20
CA SER A 344 36.42 20.90 3.03
C SER A 344 34.91 20.86 3.33
N VAL A 345 34.27 22.02 3.39
CA VAL A 345 32.81 22.11 3.44
C VAL A 345 32.27 21.76 2.06
N GLU A 346 31.89 20.50 1.86
CA GLU A 346 31.27 20.08 0.61
C GLU A 346 29.89 20.72 0.46
N VAL A 347 29.77 21.56 -0.57
CA VAL A 347 28.54 22.28 -0.90
C VAL A 347 27.69 21.40 -1.81
N ILE A 348 26.55 20.93 -1.29
CA ILE A 348 25.53 20.24 -2.10
C ILE A 348 24.90 21.29 -3.04
N PRO A 349 25.06 21.21 -4.38
CA PRO A 349 24.65 22.30 -5.27
C PRO A 349 23.15 22.62 -5.23
N GLN A 350 22.31 21.61 -4.96
CA GLN A 350 20.87 21.80 -4.80
C GLN A 350 20.52 22.70 -3.60
N ARG A 351 21.29 22.61 -2.51
CA ARG A 351 21.11 23.45 -1.31
C ARG A 351 21.27 24.94 -1.61
N GLU A 352 22.13 25.30 -2.56
CA GLU A 352 22.31 26.70 -2.96
C GLU A 352 21.18 27.18 -3.85
N LYS A 353 20.79 26.39 -4.87
CA LYS A 353 19.59 26.67 -5.70
C LYS A 353 18.34 26.92 -4.84
N ASP A 354 18.02 25.99 -3.93
CA ASP A 354 16.82 26.03 -3.11
C ASP A 354 16.82 27.26 -2.17
N LEU A 355 17.97 27.60 -1.61
CA LEU A 355 18.15 28.71 -0.67
C LEU A 355 18.19 30.07 -1.39
N GLU A 356 18.66 30.13 -2.62
CA GLU A 356 18.54 31.30 -3.51
C GLU A 356 17.11 31.50 -3.99
N GLN A 357 16.41 30.45 -4.42
CA GLN A 357 14.99 30.50 -4.78
C GLN A 357 14.12 30.94 -3.58
N MET A 358 14.44 30.48 -2.36
CA MET A 358 13.81 30.95 -1.13
C MET A 358 14.07 32.45 -0.88
N ARG A 359 15.29 32.95 -1.12
CA ARG A 359 15.61 34.39 -1.04
C ARG A 359 14.83 35.21 -2.07
N LEU A 360 14.75 34.75 -3.31
CA LEU A 360 13.99 35.40 -4.39
C LEU A 360 12.49 35.47 -4.06
N ASN A 361 11.91 34.38 -3.57
CA ASN A 361 10.50 34.34 -3.16
C ASN A 361 10.23 35.25 -1.95
N LYS A 362 11.15 35.30 -0.97
CA LYS A 362 11.07 36.23 0.17
C LYS A 362 11.16 37.70 -0.27
N ALA A 363 12.01 38.02 -1.24
CA ALA A 363 12.13 39.37 -1.81
C ALA A 363 10.83 39.80 -2.53
N LYS A 364 10.29 38.93 -3.41
CA LYS A 364 9.00 39.17 -4.10
C LYS A 364 7.86 39.41 -3.11
N ALA A 365 7.76 38.58 -2.06
CA ALA A 365 6.74 38.74 -1.03
C ALA A 365 6.85 40.08 -0.27
N ALA A 366 8.09 40.51 0.07
CA ALA A 366 8.34 41.80 0.70
C ALA A 366 8.00 42.99 -0.22
N GLU A 367 8.21 42.87 -1.53
CA GLU A 367 7.82 43.88 -2.50
C GLU A 367 6.30 43.99 -2.66
N ILE A 368 5.59 42.86 -2.75
CA ILE A 368 4.11 42.82 -2.79
C ILE A 368 3.52 43.53 -1.56
N LEU A 369 4.02 43.22 -0.35
CA LEU A 369 3.61 43.88 0.89
C LEU A 369 3.95 45.38 0.92
N LYS A 370 5.09 45.79 0.36
CA LYS A 370 5.48 47.19 0.24
C LYS A 370 4.60 47.97 -0.75
N ASN A 371 4.09 47.29 -1.78
CA ASN A 371 3.21 47.90 -2.78
C ASN A 371 1.75 47.95 -2.31
N SER A 372 1.24 46.95 -1.59
CA SER A 372 -0.09 47.05 -0.95
C SER A 372 -0.12 48.10 0.17
N ALA A 373 0.94 48.22 0.97
CA ALA A 373 1.08 49.27 1.98
C ALA A 373 1.20 50.69 1.40
N LYS A 374 1.59 50.83 0.11
CA LYS A 374 1.52 52.10 -0.64
C LYS A 374 0.12 52.35 -1.22
N ALA A 375 -0.57 51.30 -1.67
CA ALA A 375 -1.93 51.41 -2.20
C ALA A 375 -2.91 51.88 -1.12
N ASN A 376 -2.85 51.31 0.10
CA ASN A 376 -3.64 51.73 1.27
C ASN A 376 -3.18 53.07 1.90
N ARG A 377 -2.42 53.89 1.18
CA ARG A 377 -1.98 55.24 1.59
C ARG A 377 -2.24 56.31 0.51
N LYS A 378 -3.11 55.99 -0.45
CA LYS A 378 -3.74 56.91 -1.40
C LYS A 378 -5.26 56.78 -1.30
#